data_AF-A0A2H3DHX0-F1
#
_entry.id   AF-A0A2H3DHX0-F1
#
_cell.length_a   1.000
_cell.length_b   1.000
_cell.length_c   1.000
_cell.angle_alpha   90.00
_cell.angle_beta   90.00
_cell.angle_gamma   90.00
#
_symmetry.space_group_name_H-M   'P 1'
#
loop_
_entity.id
_entity.type
_entity.pdbx_description
1 polymer ?
#
loop_
_entity_poly.entity_id
_entity_poly.type
_entity_poly.pdbx_seq_one_letter_code
_entity_poly.pdbx_strand_id
1 'polypeptide(L)'
;MKNPILICSNCGGGFDVDASYTKSLDQNLELLRSGNALLSAEAALFPEFIMQAEFDLFRYDREIQCHLDTVERLRRDRAEIEEYIKQKKSLLAPIRRLPPELLCAIFKEATRAEDPISSLRVALVCSSWRRLALSTHSLW
;
A
#
# COMPACT_ATOMS: atom_id res chain seq x y z
N MET A 1 15.98 18.68 26.40
CA MET A 1 15.15 17.56 26.91
C MET A 1 14.82 16.68 25.71
N LYS A 2 15.20 15.40 25.75
CA LYS A 2 14.85 14.44 24.69
C LYS A 2 13.37 14.08 24.82
N ASN A 3 12.63 14.04 23.71
CA ASN A 3 11.21 13.68 23.72
C ASN A 3 10.99 12.47 22.80
N PRO A 4 10.79 11.25 23.32
CA PRO A 4 10.85 10.05 22.50
C PRO A 4 9.58 9.87 21.64
N ILE A 5 9.75 9.53 20.36
CA ILE A 5 8.66 9.03 19.51
C ILE A 5 8.46 7.54 19.84
N LEU A 6 7.22 7.13 20.13
CA LEU A 6 6.88 5.73 20.29
C LEU A 6 6.77 5.06 18.92
N ILE A 7 7.74 4.21 18.59
CA ILE A 7 7.79 3.45 17.35
C ILE A 7 6.87 2.22 17.43
N CYS A 8 6.95 1.49 18.54
CA CYS A 8 6.19 0.26 18.72
C CYS A 8 5.47 0.27 20.06
N SER A 9 4.15 0.31 20.00
CA SER A 9 3.25 0.27 21.16
C SER A 9 3.23 -1.08 21.88
N ASN A 10 3.78 -2.15 21.29
CA ASN A 10 3.78 -3.49 21.88
C ASN A 10 5.09 -3.83 22.62
N CYS A 11 6.25 -3.40 22.12
CA CYS A 11 7.54 -3.62 22.81
C CYS A 11 8.07 -2.37 23.53
N GLY A 12 7.41 -1.22 23.38
CA GLY A 12 7.85 0.05 23.97
C GLY A 12 9.08 0.65 23.29
N GLY A 13 9.46 0.16 22.11
CA GLY A 13 10.56 0.70 21.31
C GLY A 13 10.31 2.18 21.00
N GLY A 14 11.27 3.03 21.35
CA GLY A 14 11.20 4.47 21.18
C GLY A 14 12.36 5.03 20.37
N PHE A 15 12.11 6.12 19.65
CA PHE A 15 13.11 6.89 18.93
C PHE A 15 13.39 8.18 19.71
N ASP A 16 14.62 8.34 20.19
CA ASP A 16 15.06 9.58 20.85
C ASP A 16 15.10 10.74 19.85
N VAL A 17 14.27 11.76 20.08
CA VAL A 17 14.32 13.04 19.36
C VAL A 17 15.13 14.03 20.17
N ASP A 18 16.16 14.61 19.56
CA ASP A 18 16.79 15.79 20.12
C ASP A 18 15.99 17.05 19.78
N ALA A 19 15.33 17.62 20.80
CA ALA A 19 14.60 18.88 20.67
C ALA A 19 15.53 20.12 20.69
N SER A 20 16.85 19.95 20.84
CA SER A 20 17.81 21.05 20.89
C SER A 20 17.96 21.78 19.55
N TYR A 21 17.71 21.08 18.43
CA TYR A 21 17.89 21.63 17.08
C TYR A 21 17.04 22.87 16.80
N THR A 22 15.79 22.92 17.27
CA THR A 22 14.91 24.08 17.01
C THR A 22 15.41 25.34 17.72
N LYS A 23 15.84 25.22 18.97
CA LYS A 23 16.45 26.32 19.73
C LYS A 23 17.79 26.75 19.12
N SER A 24 18.60 25.81 18.65
CA SER A 24 19.86 26.10 17.97
C SER A 24 19.64 26.78 16.61
N LEU A 25 18.57 26.43 15.89
CA LEU A 25 18.23 27.04 14.60
C LEU A 25 17.96 28.54 14.72
N ASP A 26 17.19 28.95 15.74
CA ASP A 26 16.90 30.36 16.00
C ASP A 26 18.17 31.17 16.30
N GLN A 27 19.07 30.61 17.13
CA GLN A 27 20.36 31.21 17.45
C GLN A 27 21.28 31.30 16.23
N ASN A 28 21.33 30.25 15.41
CA ASN A 28 22.10 30.24 14.17
C ASN A 28 21.59 31.31 13.19
N LEU A 29 20.28 31.52 13.09
CA LEU A 29 19.68 32.56 12.25
C LEU A 29 20.07 33.97 12.70
N GLU A 30 20.13 34.23 14.01
CA GLU A 30 20.60 35.52 14.54
C GLU A 30 22.08 35.76 14.21
N LEU A 31 22.93 34.75 14.35
CA LEU A 31 24.34 34.81 13.98
C LEU A 31 24.51 35.09 12.48
N LEU A 32 23.80 34.36 11.62
CA LEU A 32 23.82 34.55 10.17
C LEU A 32 23.38 35.97 9.77
N ARG A 33 22.39 36.54 10.45
CA ARG A 33 21.88 37.90 10.19
C ARG A 33 22.83 39.00 10.67
N SER A 34 23.63 38.73 11.70
CA SER A 34 24.57 39.72 12.25
C SER A 34 25.73 40.04 11.30
N GLY A 35 26.03 39.14 10.35
CA GLY A 35 27.16 39.28 9.42
C GLY A 35 28.54 39.17 10.09
N ASN A 36 28.59 38.89 11.41
CA ASN A 36 29.82 38.74 12.15
C ASN A 36 30.48 37.40 11.82
N ALA A 37 31.81 37.41 11.67
CA ALA A 37 32.57 36.18 11.63
C ALA A 37 32.54 35.50 13.01
N LEU A 38 32.39 34.17 13.01
CA LEU A 38 32.49 33.37 14.23
C LEU A 38 33.90 33.48 14.81
N LEU A 39 33.99 33.49 16.15
CA LEU A 39 35.27 33.37 16.84
C LEU A 39 35.89 32.00 16.51
N SER A 40 37.21 31.89 16.39
CA SER A 40 37.86 30.64 15.96
C SER A 40 37.56 29.45 16.89
N ALA A 41 37.35 29.72 18.18
CA ALA A 41 36.95 28.72 19.17
C ALA A 41 35.50 28.22 18.98
N GLU A 42 34.58 29.09 18.57
CA GLU A 42 33.20 28.72 18.26
C GLU A 42 33.12 27.95 16.95
N ALA A 43 33.81 28.44 15.91
CA ALA A 43 33.90 27.80 14.60
C ALA A 43 34.44 26.36 14.67
N ALA A 44 35.33 26.07 15.62
CA ALA A 44 35.90 24.74 15.81
C ALA A 44 34.90 23.67 16.29
N LEU A 45 33.77 24.07 16.89
CA LEU A 45 32.74 23.15 17.40
C LEU A 45 31.71 22.76 16.33
N PHE A 46 31.53 23.59 15.29
CA PHE A 46 30.52 23.35 14.25
C PHE A 46 30.68 22.03 13.50
N PRO A 47 31.89 21.56 13.13
CA PRO A 47 32.05 20.27 12.48
C PRO A 47 31.50 19.10 13.30
N GLU A 48 31.68 19.12 14.63
CA GLU A 48 31.16 18.09 15.52
C GLU A 48 29.63 18.14 15.61
N PHE A 49 29.05 19.35 15.69
CA PHE A 49 27.59 19.52 15.65
C PHE A 49 26.98 19.06 14.32
N ILE A 50 27.64 19.35 13.19
CA ILE A 50 27.21 18.89 11.87
C ILE A 50 27.28 17.36 11.80
N MET A 51 28.40 16.76 12.20
CA MET A 51 28.57 15.31 12.23
C MET A 51 27.48 14.62 13.08
N GLN A 52 27.17 15.17 14.26
CA GLN A 52 26.11 14.65 15.11
C GLN A 52 24.73 14.77 14.44
N ALA A 53 24.43 15.91 13.81
CA ALA A 53 23.18 16.12 13.09
C ALA A 53 23.02 15.18 11.88
N GLU A 54 24.09 14.95 11.11
CA GLU A 54 24.12 14.00 10.00
C GLU A 54 23.88 12.56 10.50
N PHE A 55 24.48 12.18 11.62
CA PHE A 55 24.25 10.88 12.24
C PHE A 55 22.79 10.71 12.69
N ASP A 56 22.19 11.74 13.28
CA ASP A 56 20.79 11.69 13.69
C ASP A 56 19.85 11.64 12.47
N LEU A 57 20.13 12.36 11.38
CA LEU A 57 19.41 12.21 10.11
C LEU A 57 19.46 10.78 9.58
N PHE A 58 20.66 10.17 9.56
CA PHE A 58 20.81 8.77 9.16
C PHE A 58 19.96 7.82 10.03
N ARG A 59 19.86 8.07 11.34
CA ARG A 59 19.01 7.29 12.23
C ARG A 59 17.53 7.44 11.86
N TYR A 60 17.06 8.65 11.57
CA TYR A 60 15.68 8.89 11.13
C TYR A 60 15.38 8.17 9.82
N ASP A 61 16.24 8.32 8.81
CA ASP A 61 16.03 7.71 7.49
C ASP A 61 15.95 6.18 7.58
N ARG A 62 16.81 5.57 8.39
CA ARG A 62 16.78 4.13 8.65
C ARG A 62 15.45 3.68 9.26
N GLU A 63 14.95 4.41 10.25
CA GLU A 63 13.70 4.07 10.92
C GLU A 63 12.49 4.25 10.00
N ILE A 64 12.46 5.35 9.24
CA ILE A 64 11.44 5.61 8.22
C ILE A 64 11.41 4.47 7.21
N GLN A 65 12.56 4.06 6.68
CA GLN A 65 12.63 2.98 5.69
C GLN A 65 12.13 1.65 6.26
N CYS A 66 12.55 1.28 7.47
CA CYS A 66 12.10 0.06 8.14
C CYS A 66 10.56 0.00 8.28
N HIS A 67 9.94 1.13 8.61
CA HIS A 67 8.49 1.24 8.69
C HIS A 67 7.80 1.17 7.34
N LEU A 68 8.34 1.84 6.32
CA LEU A 68 7.80 1.77 4.97
C LEU A 68 7.81 0.34 4.43
N ASP A 69 8.91 -0.39 4.63
CA ASP A 69 9.03 -1.81 4.24
C ASP A 69 7.97 -2.67 4.95
N THR A 70 7.76 -2.41 6.24
CA THR A 70 6.74 -3.11 7.04
C THR A 70 5.33 -2.82 6.52
N VAL A 71 5.03 -1.56 6.22
CA VAL A 71 3.73 -1.14 5.67
C VAL A 71 3.51 -1.78 4.29
N GLU A 72 4.53 -1.82 3.45
CA GLU A 72 4.44 -2.46 2.13
C GLU A 72 4.14 -3.95 2.25
N ARG A 73 4.84 -4.67 3.15
CA ARG A 73 4.55 -6.08 3.42
C ARG A 73 3.11 -6.29 3.87
N LEU A 74 2.63 -5.51 4.84
CA LEU A 74 1.25 -5.61 5.32
C LEU A 74 0.22 -5.33 4.22
N ARG A 75 0.48 -4.38 3.32
CA ARG A 75 -0.39 -4.11 2.17
C ARG A 75 -0.44 -5.30 1.20
N ARG A 76 0.70 -5.93 0.94
CA ARG A 76 0.79 -7.13 0.10
C ARG A 76 -0.02 -8.28 0.68
N ASP A 77 0.23 -8.63 1.94
CA ASP A 77 -0.46 -9.72 2.64
C ASP A 77 -1.97 -9.47 2.70
N ARG A 78 -2.38 -8.22 2.94
CA ARG A 78 -3.79 -7.81 2.91
C ARG A 78 -4.42 -8.05 1.53
N ALA A 79 -3.74 -7.66 0.45
CA ALA A 79 -4.25 -7.85 -0.90
C ALA A 79 -4.40 -9.34 -1.26
N GLU A 80 -3.45 -10.17 -0.83
CA GLU A 80 -3.52 -11.63 -1.02
C GLU A 80 -4.74 -12.23 -0.31
N ILE A 81 -5.00 -11.81 0.93
CA ILE A 81 -6.18 -12.27 1.70
C ILE A 81 -7.48 -11.80 1.05
N GLU A 82 -7.55 -10.57 0.56
CA GLU A 82 -8.73 -10.05 -0.15
C GLU A 82 -9.04 -10.86 -1.41
N GLU A 83 -8.01 -11.16 -2.21
CA GLU A 83 -8.16 -11.99 -3.41
C GLU A 83 -8.57 -13.42 -3.06
N TYR A 84 -7.98 -14.01 -2.01
CA TYR A 84 -8.40 -15.32 -1.51
C TYR A 84 -9.89 -15.35 -1.13
N ILE A 85 -10.36 -14.35 -0.36
CA ILE A 85 -11.77 -14.23 0.03
C ILE A 85 -12.66 -14.07 -1.21
N LYS A 86 -12.29 -13.23 -2.17
CA LYS A 86 -13.02 -13.03 -3.42
C LYS A 86 -13.15 -14.31 -4.23
N GLN A 87 -12.08 -15.10 -4.33
CA GLN A 87 -12.10 -16.40 -4.98
C GLN A 87 -13.05 -17.37 -4.27
N LYS A 88 -12.95 -17.49 -2.94
CA LYS A 88 -13.84 -18.36 -2.15
C LYS A 88 -15.31 -17.96 -2.29
N LYS A 89 -15.63 -16.67 -2.23
CA LYS A 89 -16.98 -16.15 -2.50
C LYS A 89 -17.44 -16.50 -3.91
N SER A 90 -16.58 -16.36 -4.92
CA SER A 90 -16.90 -16.72 -6.30
C SER A 90 -17.15 -18.22 -6.49
N LEU A 91 -16.44 -19.08 -5.74
CA LEU A 91 -16.71 -20.54 -5.74
C LEU A 91 -18.07 -20.88 -5.13
N LEU A 92 -18.51 -20.11 -4.13
CA LEU A 92 -19.80 -20.28 -3.47
C LEU A 92 -20.95 -19.54 -4.19
N ALA A 93 -20.67 -18.85 -5.29
CA ALA A 93 -21.67 -18.09 -6.03
C ALA A 93 -22.84 -19.00 -6.43
N PRO A 94 -24.11 -18.62 -6.16
CA PRO A 94 -25.28 -19.46 -6.44
C PRO A 94 -25.37 -19.92 -7.90
N ILE A 95 -24.87 -19.10 -8.83
CA ILE A 95 -24.86 -19.39 -10.27
C ILE A 95 -24.12 -20.68 -10.64
N ARG A 96 -23.17 -21.12 -9.80
CA ARG A 96 -22.43 -22.38 -9.98
C ARG A 96 -23.21 -23.62 -9.58
N ARG A 97 -24.33 -23.45 -8.87
CA ARG A 97 -25.24 -24.52 -8.43
C ARG A 97 -26.51 -24.60 -9.29
N LEU A 98 -26.65 -23.72 -10.28
CA LEU A 98 -27.81 -23.75 -11.17
C LEU A 98 -27.77 -25.02 -12.03
N PRO A 99 -28.90 -25.71 -12.18
CA PRO A 99 -29.07 -26.73 -13.20
C PRO A 99 -28.77 -26.17 -14.60
N PRO A 100 -28.22 -27.00 -15.52
CA PRO A 100 -27.93 -26.59 -16.89
C PRO A 100 -29.12 -25.95 -17.61
N GLU A 101 -30.35 -26.40 -17.33
CA GLU A 101 -31.57 -25.92 -17.98
C GLU A 101 -31.85 -24.46 -17.61
N LEU A 102 -31.72 -24.12 -16.32
CA LEU A 102 -31.89 -22.74 -15.84
C LEU A 102 -30.77 -21.84 -16.36
N LEU A 103 -29.55 -22.37 -16.42
CA LEU A 103 -28.41 -21.64 -16.96
C LEU A 103 -28.58 -21.36 -18.46
N CYS A 104 -29.08 -22.32 -19.24
CA CYS A 104 -29.45 -22.13 -20.65
C CYS A 104 -30.57 -21.10 -20.84
N ALA A 105 -31.57 -21.08 -19.95
CA ALA A 105 -32.62 -20.07 -19.98
C ALA A 105 -32.03 -18.66 -19.79
N ILE A 106 -31.13 -18.50 -18.82
CA ILE A 106 -30.39 -17.24 -18.61
C ILE A 106 -29.58 -16.86 -19.86
N PHE A 107 -28.93 -17.82 -20.51
CA PHE A 107 -28.16 -17.54 -21.73
C PHE A 107 -29.06 -17.00 -22.84
N LYS A 108 -30.18 -17.67 -23.12
CA LYS A 108 -31.15 -17.25 -24.14
C LYS A 108 -31.69 -15.85 -23.89
N GLU A 109 -31.93 -15.50 -22.62
CA GLU A 109 -32.34 -14.16 -22.23
C GLU A 109 -31.23 -13.13 -22.46
N ALA A 110 -30.01 -13.46 -22.04
CA ALA A 110 -28.84 -12.59 -22.19
C ALA A 110 -28.44 -12.35 -23.66
N THR A 111 -28.75 -13.30 -24.55
CA THR A 111 -28.42 -13.23 -25.98
C THR A 111 -29.59 -12.80 -26.85
N ARG A 112 -30.74 -12.44 -26.26
CA ARG A 112 -31.96 -12.07 -27.00
C ARG A 112 -31.78 -10.87 -27.94
N ALA A 113 -30.82 -9.99 -27.68
CA ALA A 113 -30.61 -8.76 -28.44
C ALA A 113 -30.06 -8.97 -29.88
N GLU A 114 -30.10 -10.19 -30.43
CA GLU A 114 -29.59 -10.60 -31.75
C GLU A 114 -28.14 -10.17 -32.05
N ASP A 115 -27.37 -9.81 -31.02
CA ASP A 115 -25.94 -9.55 -31.13
C ASP A 115 -25.19 -10.89 -31.11
N PRO A 116 -24.56 -11.32 -32.24
CA PRO A 116 -23.82 -12.58 -32.31
C PRO A 116 -22.67 -12.65 -31.28
N ILE A 117 -22.19 -11.49 -30.81
CA ILE A 117 -21.13 -11.39 -29.81
C ILE A 117 -21.65 -11.80 -28.42
N SER A 118 -22.95 -11.67 -28.15
CA SER A 118 -23.51 -11.96 -26.83
C SER A 118 -23.43 -13.46 -26.49
N SER A 119 -23.68 -14.35 -27.45
CA SER A 119 -23.50 -15.81 -27.26
C SER A 119 -22.04 -16.17 -27.00
N LEU A 120 -21.11 -15.48 -27.68
CA LEU A 120 -19.68 -15.63 -27.44
C LEU A 120 -19.29 -15.13 -26.05
N ARG A 121 -19.81 -13.98 -25.59
CA ARG A 121 -19.53 -13.43 -24.25
C ARG A 121 -19.92 -14.40 -23.14
N VAL A 122 -21.09 -15.03 -23.25
CA VAL A 122 -21.53 -16.07 -22.32
C VAL A 122 -20.57 -17.27 -22.31
N ALA A 123 -20.14 -17.72 -23.49
CA ALA A 123 -19.16 -18.81 -23.62
C ALA A 123 -17.74 -18.45 -23.11
N LEU A 124 -17.46 -17.19 -22.85
CA LEU A 124 -16.17 -16.73 -22.31
C LEU A 124 -16.11 -16.70 -20.78
N VAL A 125 -17.23 -16.85 -20.08
CA VAL A 125 -17.29 -16.76 -18.61
C VAL A 125 -16.48 -17.86 -17.93
N CYS A 126 -16.68 -19.12 -18.31
CA CYS A 126 -15.87 -20.25 -17.83
C CYS A 126 -16.00 -21.48 -18.75
N SER A 127 -15.17 -22.51 -18.53
CA SER A 127 -15.19 -23.75 -19.32
C SER A 127 -16.54 -24.49 -19.26
N SER A 128 -17.23 -24.48 -18.12
CA SER A 128 -18.55 -25.10 -17.97
C SER A 128 -19.61 -24.36 -18.79
N TRP A 129 -19.62 -23.03 -18.75
CA TRP A 129 -20.54 -22.19 -19.53
C TRP A 129 -20.29 -22.34 -21.02
N ARG A 130 -19.01 -22.36 -21.43
CA ARG A 130 -18.60 -22.60 -22.81
C ARG A 130 -19.15 -23.91 -23.35
N ARG A 131 -18.95 -25.02 -22.61
CA ARG A 131 -19.43 -26.33 -23.02
C ARG A 131 -20.94 -26.33 -23.21
N LEU A 132 -21.66 -25.75 -22.25
CA LEU A 132 -23.12 -25.67 -22.28
C LEU A 132 -23.65 -24.78 -23.41
N ALA A 133 -23.01 -23.62 -23.64
CA ALA A 133 -23.40 -22.69 -24.70
C ALA A 133 -23.17 -23.31 -26.09
N LEU A 134 -22.05 -23.99 -26.30
CA LEU A 134 -21.75 -24.71 -27.55
C LEU A 134 -22.69 -25.89 -27.77
N SER A 135 -23.15 -26.58 -26.72
CA SER A 135 -24.14 -27.66 -26.85
C SER A 135 -25.58 -27.15 -27.03
N THR A 136 -25.84 -25.85 -26.89
CA THR A 136 -27.18 -25.27 -26.98
C THR A 136 -27.37 -24.62 -28.35
N HIS A 137 -27.91 -25.38 -29.30
CA HIS A 137 -28.10 -24.94 -30.69
C HIS A 137 -28.87 -23.62 -30.83
N SER A 138 -29.86 -23.37 -29.98
CA SER A 138 -30.69 -22.16 -30.04
C SER A 138 -29.99 -20.84 -29.64
N LEU A 139 -28.70 -20.88 -29.31
CA LEU A 139 -27.89 -19.68 -29.04
C LEU A 139 -27.11 -19.18 -30.27
N TRP A 140 -27.15 -19.93 -31.36
CA TRP A 140 -26.46 -19.67 -32.63
C TRP A 140 -27.49 -19.54 -33.74
#